data_AF-A7NGH2-F1
#
_entry.id   AF-A7NGH2-F1
#
_cell.length_a   1.000
_cell.length_b   1.000
_cell.length_c   1.000
_cell.angle_alpha   90.00
_cell.angle_beta   90.00
_cell.angle_gamma   90.00
#
_symmetry.space_group_name_H-M   'P 1'
#
loop_
_entity.id
_entity.type
_entity.pdbx_description
1 polymer ?
#
loop_
_entity_poly.entity_id
_entity_poly.type
_entity_poly.pdbx_seq_one_letter_code
_entity_poly.pdbx_strand_id
1 'polypeptide(L)'
;MATWLERYRKGQHEQVWNEMMAAGERIRNEPLFSDALAVARETMRRARDNVEVLRARLERIGYRFAFPAEAVRPPRPDVHRCIEELERRVGPMPLALRAWYEIVGSVNFIGYHPQWAEYSYTDPMVVDPIDMALEEYSIWREACREFGREAMGPYHAPLAPDYYHKTDIASAPHRSVVVYRIILPNPAADAPVRDEPHHTTFVDYLRTCFRWGGFPGFEYTDERPADLAHLVKGLKAI
;
A
#
# COMPACT_ATOMS: atom_id res chain seq x y z
N MET A 1 12.91 14.04 -25.85
CA MET A 1 12.07 12.84 -25.64
C MET A 1 11.02 13.17 -24.59
N ALA A 2 9.82 12.61 -24.68
CA ALA A 2 8.79 12.85 -23.68
C ALA A 2 9.21 12.27 -22.32
N THR A 3 8.92 12.97 -21.22
CA THR A 3 9.29 12.52 -19.88
C THR A 3 8.43 11.31 -19.46
N TRP A 4 8.85 10.56 -18.44
CA TRP A 4 8.06 9.48 -17.88
C TRP A 4 6.69 9.97 -17.40
N LEU A 5 6.63 11.13 -16.74
CA LEU A 5 5.36 11.71 -16.31
C LEU A 5 4.42 12.00 -17.48
N GLU A 6 4.92 12.58 -18.57
CA GLU A 6 4.11 12.87 -19.76
C GLU A 6 3.54 11.60 -20.38
N ARG A 7 4.35 10.54 -20.46
CA ARG A 7 3.97 9.22 -20.98
C ARG A 7 2.96 8.52 -20.07
N TYR A 8 3.20 8.57 -18.76
CA TYR A 8 2.31 8.03 -17.74
C TYR A 8 0.91 8.67 -17.85
N ARG A 9 0.85 10.00 -17.95
CA ARG A 9 -0.43 10.73 -18.13
C ARG A 9 -1.17 10.38 -19.41
N LYS A 10 -0.44 9.95 -20.45
CA LYS A 10 -1.00 9.47 -21.73
C LYS A 10 -1.43 8.00 -21.70
N GLY A 11 -1.36 7.33 -20.55
CA GLY A 11 -1.86 5.97 -20.36
C GLY A 11 -0.80 4.88 -20.39
N GLN A 12 0.49 5.22 -20.55
CA GLN A 12 1.58 4.23 -20.56
C GLN A 12 1.98 3.80 -19.14
N HIS A 13 1.01 3.50 -18.27
CA HIS A 13 1.22 3.33 -16.84
C HIS A 13 2.19 2.18 -16.52
N GLU A 14 1.89 0.95 -16.98
CA GLU A 14 2.74 -0.22 -16.73
C GLU A 14 4.12 -0.08 -17.39
N GLN A 15 4.17 0.42 -18.63
CA GLN A 15 5.43 0.60 -19.35
C GLN A 15 6.36 1.57 -18.62
N VAL A 16 5.84 2.71 -18.15
CA VAL A 16 6.63 3.69 -17.39
C VAL A 16 7.12 3.10 -16.06
N TRP A 17 6.25 2.39 -15.33
CA TRP A 17 6.67 1.72 -14.09
C TRP A 17 7.74 0.65 -14.32
N ASN A 18 7.63 -0.13 -15.39
CA ASN A 18 8.66 -1.11 -15.77
C ASN A 18 10.01 -0.46 -16.08
N GLU A 19 10.01 0.68 -16.79
CA GLU A 19 11.23 1.45 -17.05
C GLU A 19 11.83 2.04 -15.77
N MET A 20 10.99 2.57 -14.88
CA MET A 20 11.41 3.08 -13.56
C MET A 20 12.01 1.96 -12.69
N MET A 21 11.43 0.77 -12.71
CA MET A 21 11.97 -0.41 -12.02
C MET A 21 13.31 -0.86 -12.62
N ALA A 22 13.42 -0.88 -13.95
CA ALA A 22 14.67 -1.21 -14.65
C ALA A 22 15.80 -0.18 -14.40
N ALA A 23 15.45 1.06 -14.03
CA ALA A 23 16.44 2.05 -13.61
C ALA A 23 17.14 1.66 -12.29
N GLY A 24 16.47 0.90 -11.42
CA GLY A 24 16.98 0.49 -10.12
C GLY A 24 17.31 1.70 -9.24
N GLU A 25 18.42 1.62 -8.50
CA GLU A 25 18.86 2.71 -7.61
C GLU A 25 19.26 4.01 -8.34
N ARG A 26 19.58 3.93 -9.66
CA ARG A 26 19.96 5.11 -10.46
C ARG A 26 18.85 6.15 -10.51
N ILE A 27 17.61 5.75 -10.24
CA ILE A 27 16.44 6.63 -10.14
C ILE A 27 16.56 7.66 -9.02
N ARG A 28 17.51 7.49 -8.08
CA ARG A 28 17.79 8.47 -7.02
C ARG A 28 18.67 9.64 -7.47
N ASN A 29 19.18 9.60 -8.70
CA ASN A 29 20.03 10.65 -9.25
C ASN A 29 19.29 11.44 -10.34
N GLU A 30 19.56 12.74 -10.41
CA GLU A 30 19.08 13.56 -11.52
C GLU A 30 19.76 13.16 -12.84
N PRO A 31 19.05 13.27 -13.99
CA PRO A 31 17.71 13.86 -14.14
C PRO A 31 16.53 12.88 -13.90
N LEU A 32 16.79 11.63 -13.49
CA LEU A 32 15.75 10.61 -13.37
C LEU A 32 14.88 10.82 -12.12
N PHE A 33 15.47 11.32 -11.04
CA PHE A 33 14.82 11.42 -9.74
C PHE A 33 13.57 12.30 -9.75
N SER A 34 13.68 13.54 -10.25
CA SER A 34 12.53 14.46 -10.26
C SER A 34 11.36 13.93 -11.08
N ASP A 35 11.62 13.34 -12.25
CA ASP A 35 10.58 12.80 -13.13
C ASP A 35 9.94 11.52 -12.56
N ALA A 36 10.75 10.61 -12.01
CA ALA A 36 10.28 9.40 -11.34
C ALA A 36 9.44 9.71 -10.09
N LEU A 37 9.87 10.67 -9.26
CA LEU A 37 9.10 11.10 -8.10
C LEU A 37 7.77 11.74 -8.54
N ALA A 38 7.75 12.47 -9.64
CA ALA A 38 6.53 13.03 -10.19
C ALA A 38 5.55 11.94 -10.68
N VAL A 39 6.05 10.85 -11.30
CA VAL A 39 5.22 9.68 -11.65
C VAL A 39 4.68 8.99 -10.41
N ALA A 40 5.51 8.73 -9.39
CA ALA A 40 5.06 8.13 -8.14
C ALA A 40 3.95 8.98 -7.49
N ARG A 41 4.13 10.30 -7.43
CA ARG A 41 3.10 11.22 -6.91
C ARG A 41 1.83 11.28 -7.76
N GLU A 42 1.94 11.22 -9.08
CA GLU A 42 0.77 11.14 -9.98
C GLU A 42 -0.01 9.84 -9.78
N THR A 43 0.70 8.73 -9.65
CA THR A 43 0.15 7.40 -9.34
C THR A 43 -0.63 7.45 -8.03
N MET A 44 -0.04 8.02 -6.98
CA MET A 44 -0.67 8.07 -5.66
C MET A 44 -1.81 9.09 -5.56
N ARG A 45 -1.80 10.17 -6.36
CA ARG A 45 -2.97 11.06 -6.49
C ARG A 45 -4.16 10.31 -7.10
N ARG A 46 -3.93 9.51 -8.14
CA ARG A 46 -4.98 8.67 -8.74
C ARG A 46 -5.44 7.56 -7.79
N ALA A 47 -4.52 6.94 -7.06
CA ALA A 47 -4.85 5.95 -6.04
C ALA A 47 -5.71 6.56 -4.92
N ARG A 48 -5.37 7.78 -4.45
CA ARG A 48 -6.17 8.52 -3.47
C ARG A 48 -7.59 8.77 -3.97
N ASP A 49 -7.74 9.25 -5.20
CA ASP A 49 -9.06 9.45 -5.80
C ASP A 49 -9.87 8.14 -5.86
N ASN A 50 -9.22 7.03 -6.24
CA ASN A 50 -9.86 5.72 -6.28
C ASN A 50 -10.32 5.26 -4.90
N VAL A 51 -9.46 5.40 -3.89
CA VAL A 51 -9.76 5.04 -2.49
C VAL A 51 -10.96 5.85 -1.97
N GLU A 52 -11.03 7.15 -2.25
CA GLU A 52 -12.16 7.99 -1.84
C GLU A 52 -13.47 7.59 -2.55
N VAL A 53 -13.39 7.29 -3.85
CA VAL A 53 -14.51 6.75 -4.61
C VAL A 53 -14.98 5.40 -4.05
N LEU A 54 -14.05 4.49 -3.75
CA LEU A 54 -14.36 3.18 -3.18
C LEU A 54 -15.01 3.31 -1.81
N ARG A 55 -14.46 4.13 -0.91
CA ARG A 55 -15.07 4.41 0.40
C ARG A 55 -16.53 4.80 0.25
N ALA A 56 -16.82 5.82 -0.56
CA ALA A 56 -18.18 6.33 -0.73
C ALA A 56 -19.13 5.30 -1.39
N ARG A 57 -18.60 4.44 -2.26
CA ARG A 57 -19.38 3.35 -2.88
C ARG A 57 -19.67 2.21 -1.90
N LEU A 58 -18.68 1.83 -1.09
CA LEU A 58 -18.82 0.81 -0.05
C LEU A 58 -19.90 1.22 0.95
N GLU A 59 -19.87 2.46 1.43
CA GLU A 59 -20.93 3.00 2.30
C GLU A 59 -22.31 2.93 1.64
N ARG A 60 -22.40 3.26 0.34
CA ARG A 60 -23.66 3.26 -0.42
C ARG A 60 -24.26 1.88 -0.61
N ILE A 61 -23.44 0.86 -0.85
CA ILE A 61 -23.93 -0.51 -1.02
C ILE A 61 -24.26 -1.18 0.33
N GLY A 62 -23.85 -0.60 1.45
CA GLY A 62 -24.15 -1.11 2.79
C GLY A 62 -22.99 -1.84 3.45
N TYR A 63 -21.75 -1.66 2.96
CA TYR A 63 -20.54 -2.16 3.60
C TYR A 63 -20.35 -1.48 4.96
N ARG A 64 -19.99 -2.28 5.97
CA ARG A 64 -19.78 -1.83 7.35
C ARG A 64 -18.30 -1.93 7.69
N PHE A 65 -17.61 -0.80 7.70
CA PHE A 65 -16.23 -0.72 8.18
C PHE A 65 -16.17 -1.05 9.67
N ALA A 66 -15.21 -1.90 10.06
CA ALA A 66 -14.91 -2.18 11.46
C ALA A 66 -14.33 -0.93 12.16
N PHE A 67 -13.56 -0.14 11.41
CA PHE A 67 -12.94 1.10 11.87
C PHE A 67 -13.31 2.27 10.94
N PRO A 68 -14.55 2.81 10.99
CA PRO A 68 -15.01 3.83 10.02
C PRO A 68 -14.15 5.10 9.98
N ALA A 69 -13.59 5.51 11.12
CA ALA A 69 -12.70 6.67 11.22
C ALA A 69 -11.31 6.41 10.58
N GLU A 70 -10.95 5.14 10.40
CA GLU A 70 -9.67 4.71 9.84
C GLU A 70 -9.77 4.26 8.37
N ALA A 71 -11.00 4.14 7.84
CA ALA A 71 -11.25 3.64 6.49
C ALA A 71 -10.41 4.34 5.42
N VAL A 72 -10.36 5.67 5.48
CA VAL A 72 -9.44 6.50 4.69
C VAL A 72 -9.01 7.66 5.58
N ARG A 73 -7.75 7.67 6.02
CA ARG A 73 -7.17 8.79 6.78
C ARG A 73 -6.23 9.59 5.89
N PRO A 74 -6.34 10.93 5.88
CA PRO A 74 -5.37 11.77 5.19
C PRO A 74 -3.96 11.58 5.75
N PRO A 75 -2.92 11.96 4.97
CA PRO A 75 -1.58 12.09 5.50
C PRO A 75 -1.56 12.94 6.76
N ARG A 76 -0.65 12.62 7.68
CA ARG A 76 -0.42 13.45 8.86
C ARG A 76 0.02 14.85 8.45
N PRO A 77 -0.30 15.90 9.24
CA PRO A 77 0.20 17.24 8.99
C PRO A 77 1.73 17.32 8.95
N ASP A 78 2.43 16.47 9.71
CA ASP A 78 3.89 16.41 9.78
C ASP A 78 4.52 15.27 8.96
N VAL A 79 3.79 14.71 7.99
CA VAL A 79 4.21 13.50 7.27
C VAL A 79 5.60 13.61 6.62
N HIS A 80 5.97 14.77 6.07
CA HIS A 80 7.30 14.95 5.48
C HIS A 80 8.42 14.79 6.51
N ARG A 81 8.22 15.30 7.73
CA ARG A 81 9.15 15.12 8.85
C ARG A 81 9.26 13.64 9.24
N CYS A 82 8.13 12.93 9.29
CA CYS A 82 8.09 11.49 9.59
C CYS A 82 8.84 10.66 8.53
N ILE A 83 8.63 10.97 7.24
CA ILE A 83 9.33 10.32 6.12
C ILE A 83 10.84 10.56 6.21
N GLU A 84 11.26 11.82 6.38
CA GLU A 84 12.68 12.18 6.53
C GLU A 84 13.31 11.52 7.75
N GLU A 85 12.58 11.42 8.86
CA GLU A 85 13.03 10.73 10.07
C GLU A 85 13.27 9.24 9.82
N LEU A 86 12.32 8.56 9.16
CA LEU A 86 12.44 7.14 8.84
C LEU A 86 13.58 6.90 7.83
N GLU A 87 13.67 7.69 6.76
CA GLU A 87 14.72 7.54 5.75
C GLU A 87 16.12 7.85 6.32
N ARG A 88 16.25 8.83 7.21
CA ARG A 88 17.52 9.11 7.91
C ARG A 88 17.96 7.93 8.80
N ARG A 89 17.01 7.18 9.35
CA ARG A 89 17.24 6.09 10.31
C ARG A 89 17.51 4.74 9.64
N VAL A 90 16.86 4.47 8.51
CA VAL A 90 16.91 3.17 7.84
C VAL A 90 17.66 3.23 6.50
N GLY A 91 17.65 4.39 5.85
CA GLY A 91 17.97 4.58 4.44
C GLY A 91 16.68 4.76 3.61
N PRO A 92 16.81 4.99 2.29
CA PRO A 92 15.69 5.40 1.44
C PRO A 92 14.58 4.35 1.41
N MET A 93 13.33 4.81 1.38
CA MET A 93 12.18 3.94 1.08
C MET A 93 11.80 4.06 -0.39
N PRO A 94 11.14 3.06 -1.01
CA PRO A 94 10.74 3.13 -2.41
C PRO A 94 9.91 4.37 -2.72
N LEU A 95 10.07 4.94 -3.92
CA LEU A 95 9.35 6.17 -4.30
C LEU A 95 7.83 6.01 -4.21
N ALA A 96 7.30 4.83 -4.54
CA ALA A 96 5.89 4.48 -4.40
C ALA A 96 5.40 4.58 -2.95
N LEU A 97 6.10 3.92 -2.01
CA LEU A 97 5.73 3.92 -0.59
C LEU A 97 5.84 5.34 0.00
N ARG A 98 6.89 6.08 -0.36
CA ARG A 98 7.04 7.49 0.03
C ARG A 98 5.83 8.30 -0.43
N ALA A 99 5.51 8.24 -1.73
CA ALA A 99 4.40 9.00 -2.31
C ALA A 99 3.05 8.59 -1.72
N TRP A 100 2.88 7.32 -1.32
CA TRP A 100 1.68 6.84 -0.65
C TRP A 100 1.49 7.57 0.68
N TYR A 101 2.51 7.61 1.53
CA TYR A 101 2.42 8.35 2.79
C TYR A 101 2.19 9.84 2.57
N GLU A 102 2.88 10.46 1.60
CA GLU A 102 2.75 11.90 1.30
C GLU A 102 1.35 12.31 0.82
N ILE A 103 0.65 11.44 0.08
CA ILE A 103 -0.58 11.83 -0.65
C ILE A 103 -1.80 11.06 -0.18
N VAL A 104 -1.67 9.76 0.05
CA VAL A 104 -2.80 8.90 0.41
C VAL A 104 -3.00 8.86 1.92
N GLY A 105 -1.91 8.74 2.69
CA GLY A 105 -1.96 8.56 4.14
C GLY A 105 -2.11 7.10 4.51
N SER A 106 -3.30 6.68 4.97
CA SER A 106 -3.60 5.27 5.28
C SER A 106 -5.01 4.88 4.87
N VAL A 107 -5.19 3.59 4.60
CA VAL A 107 -6.46 2.98 4.21
C VAL A 107 -6.68 1.74 5.08
N ASN A 108 -7.89 1.57 5.59
CA ASN A 108 -8.27 0.38 6.35
C ASN A 108 -9.70 -0.04 6.01
N PHE A 109 -9.86 -0.87 4.97
CA PHE A 109 -11.17 -1.36 4.57
C PHE A 109 -11.63 -2.60 5.35
N ILE A 110 -10.97 -2.98 6.45
CA ILE A 110 -11.44 -4.08 7.31
C ILE A 110 -12.89 -3.80 7.73
N GLY A 111 -13.74 -4.80 7.56
CA GLY A 111 -15.19 -4.67 7.70
C GLY A 111 -15.91 -5.85 7.06
N TYR A 112 -17.22 -5.67 6.83
CA TYR A 112 -18.03 -6.70 6.19
C TYR A 112 -19.23 -6.12 5.45
N HIS A 113 -19.71 -6.85 4.44
CA HIS A 113 -20.99 -6.57 3.79
C HIS A 113 -22.02 -7.66 4.18
N PRO A 114 -23.20 -7.33 4.72
CA PRO A 114 -24.17 -8.33 5.19
C PRO A 114 -24.67 -9.32 4.13
N GLN A 115 -24.54 -8.97 2.84
CA GLN A 115 -25.00 -9.79 1.72
C GLN A 115 -23.87 -10.48 0.93
N TRP A 116 -22.61 -10.26 1.28
CA TRP A 116 -21.52 -11.02 0.64
C TRP A 116 -21.43 -12.37 1.33
N ALA A 117 -21.60 -13.45 0.56
CA ALA A 117 -21.43 -14.82 1.06
C ALA A 117 -19.99 -15.04 1.50
N GLU A 118 -19.78 -15.91 2.50
CA GLU A 118 -18.49 -16.33 3.05
C GLU A 118 -17.49 -15.17 3.31
N TYR A 119 -17.52 -14.61 4.52
CA TYR A 119 -16.61 -13.55 5.00
C TYR A 119 -15.12 -13.92 4.99
N SER A 120 -14.81 -15.18 4.76
CA SER A 120 -13.46 -15.71 4.84
C SER A 120 -12.72 -15.34 3.55
N TYR A 121 -11.77 -14.43 3.68
CA TYR A 121 -10.70 -14.13 2.73
C TYR A 121 -10.99 -13.15 1.59
N THR A 122 -11.89 -12.18 1.78
CA THR A 122 -12.04 -11.05 0.83
C THR A 122 -10.79 -10.14 0.75
N ASP A 123 -9.87 -10.28 1.71
CA ASP A 123 -8.61 -9.54 1.83
C ASP A 123 -8.78 -8.02 1.62
N PRO A 124 -9.61 -7.33 2.43
CA PRO A 124 -9.85 -5.91 2.26
C PRO A 124 -8.55 -5.11 2.23
N MET A 125 -8.53 -4.09 1.38
CA MET A 125 -7.39 -3.21 1.19
C MET A 125 -7.04 -2.51 2.51
N VAL A 126 -5.82 -2.73 2.96
CA VAL A 126 -5.22 -2.04 4.11
C VAL A 126 -3.84 -1.56 3.69
N VAL A 127 -3.52 -0.32 4.02
CA VAL A 127 -2.15 0.19 4.04
C VAL A 127 -2.00 1.04 5.29
N ASP A 128 -1.15 0.58 6.19
CA ASP A 128 -0.93 1.15 7.51
C ASP A 128 -0.36 2.58 7.42
N PRO A 129 -0.60 3.43 8.43
CA PRO A 129 -0.02 4.76 8.47
C PRO A 129 1.49 4.70 8.77
N ILE A 130 2.22 5.76 8.40
CA ILE A 130 3.66 5.87 8.66
C ILE A 130 4.04 5.76 10.15
N ASP A 131 3.10 6.07 11.05
CA ASP A 131 3.28 5.91 12.50
C ASP A 131 3.64 4.46 12.86
N MET A 132 2.95 3.48 12.26
CA MET A 132 3.22 2.06 12.48
C MET A 132 4.65 1.70 12.04
N ALA A 133 5.14 2.27 10.93
CA ALA A 133 6.52 2.07 10.50
C ALA A 133 7.55 2.72 11.45
N LEU A 134 7.26 3.87 12.03
CA LEU A 134 8.15 4.51 13.01
C LEU A 134 8.18 3.76 14.35
N GLU A 135 7.02 3.26 14.80
CA GLU A 135 6.87 2.46 16.00
C GLU A 135 7.59 1.12 15.87
N GLU A 136 7.33 0.36 14.78
CA GLU A 136 8.00 -0.91 14.52
C GLU A 136 9.51 -0.75 14.29
N TYR A 137 9.95 0.36 13.69
CA TYR A 137 11.38 0.64 13.61
C TYR A 137 12.01 0.80 15.00
N SER A 138 11.31 1.44 15.93
CA SER A 138 11.81 1.63 17.29
C SER A 138 11.96 0.30 18.02
N ILE A 139 10.99 -0.61 17.87
CA ILE A 139 11.03 -1.98 18.39
C ILE A 139 12.19 -2.77 17.76
N TRP A 140 12.28 -2.78 16.42
CA TRP A 140 13.37 -3.46 15.70
C TRP A 140 14.75 -2.95 16.11
N ARG A 141 14.89 -1.63 16.34
CA ARG A 141 16.15 -1.02 16.77
C ARG A 141 16.53 -1.46 18.18
N GLU A 142 15.57 -1.60 19.09
CA GLU A 142 15.81 -2.12 20.44
C GLU A 142 16.25 -3.59 20.38
N ALA A 143 15.56 -4.42 19.59
CA ALA A 143 15.98 -5.79 19.34
C ALA A 143 17.39 -5.88 18.73
N CYS A 144 17.77 -4.97 17.82
CA CYS A 144 19.13 -4.88 17.30
C CYS A 144 20.19 -4.56 18.37
N ARG A 145 19.83 -3.82 19.43
CA ARG A 145 20.75 -3.54 20.57
C ARG A 145 20.94 -4.76 21.45
N GLU A 146 19.89 -5.58 21.59
CA GLU A 146 19.91 -6.79 22.42
C GLU A 146 20.56 -7.98 21.70
N PHE A 147 20.18 -8.23 20.45
CA PHE A 147 20.54 -9.45 19.71
C PHE A 147 21.57 -9.21 18.60
N GLY A 148 21.89 -7.95 18.29
CA GLY A 148 22.82 -7.58 17.23
C GLY A 148 22.14 -7.45 15.85
N ARG A 149 22.60 -6.48 15.06
CA ARG A 149 22.01 -6.16 13.73
C ARG A 149 22.13 -7.30 12.73
N GLU A 150 23.21 -8.07 12.77
CA GLU A 150 23.41 -9.21 11.86
C GLU A 150 22.35 -10.29 12.09
N ALA A 151 22.04 -10.61 13.35
CA ALA A 151 21.00 -11.57 13.70
C ALA A 151 19.59 -11.07 13.35
N MET A 152 19.34 -9.76 13.52
CA MET A 152 18.03 -9.17 13.23
C MET A 152 17.75 -8.95 11.74
N GLY A 153 18.78 -8.92 10.89
CA GLY A 153 18.62 -8.62 9.46
C GLY A 153 18.18 -7.18 9.18
N PRO A 154 17.74 -6.87 7.95
CA PRO A 154 17.25 -5.54 7.59
C PRO A 154 15.94 -5.18 8.31
N TYR A 155 15.56 -3.90 8.28
CA TYR A 155 14.28 -3.47 8.85
C TYR A 155 13.13 -3.85 7.90
N HIS A 156 12.11 -4.50 8.44
CA HIS A 156 10.91 -4.90 7.69
C HIS A 156 9.77 -3.94 8.07
N ALA A 157 9.55 -2.91 7.25
CA ALA A 157 8.47 -1.96 7.49
C ALA A 157 7.10 -2.65 7.32
N PRO A 158 6.19 -2.54 8.31
CA PRO A 158 4.84 -3.06 8.17
C PRO A 158 4.12 -2.29 7.06
N LEU A 159 3.35 -3.02 6.25
CA LEU A 159 2.49 -2.45 5.23
C LEU A 159 1.01 -2.67 5.56
N ALA A 160 0.64 -3.89 5.92
CA ALA A 160 -0.74 -4.27 6.22
C ALA A 160 -0.77 -5.60 6.99
N PRO A 161 -1.85 -5.92 7.71
CA PRO A 161 -2.10 -7.28 8.17
C PRO A 161 -2.21 -8.27 7.00
N ASP A 162 -1.96 -9.56 7.23
CA ASP A 162 -2.27 -10.57 6.23
C ASP A 162 -3.79 -10.75 6.04
N TYR A 163 -4.15 -11.54 5.01
CA TYR A 163 -5.55 -11.80 4.67
C TYR A 163 -6.32 -12.59 5.75
N TYR A 164 -5.65 -13.34 6.63
CA TYR A 164 -6.31 -14.01 7.77
C TYR A 164 -6.74 -12.98 8.82
N HIS A 165 -5.82 -12.12 9.22
CA HIS A 165 -6.05 -11.11 10.27
C HIS A 165 -6.99 -9.99 9.82
N LYS A 166 -7.14 -9.76 8.52
CA LYS A 166 -8.16 -8.86 7.96
C LYS A 166 -9.59 -9.41 8.05
N THR A 167 -9.75 -10.73 8.19
CA THR A 167 -11.07 -11.38 8.22
C THR A 167 -11.60 -11.60 9.63
N ASP A 168 -10.71 -11.64 10.62
CA ASP A 168 -11.04 -11.90 12.01
C ASP A 168 -11.15 -10.61 12.84
N ILE A 169 -12.31 -9.97 12.78
CA ILE A 169 -12.62 -8.77 13.60
C ILE A 169 -12.79 -9.14 15.09
N ALA A 170 -12.95 -10.42 15.44
CA ALA A 170 -13.41 -10.85 16.77
C ALA A 170 -12.35 -11.55 17.65
N SER A 171 -11.25 -12.11 17.11
CA SER A 171 -10.36 -12.98 17.89
C SER A 171 -8.85 -12.77 17.85
N ALA A 172 -8.33 -11.59 17.46
CA ALA A 172 -6.88 -11.36 17.47
C ALA A 172 -6.35 -10.48 18.63
N PRO A 173 -6.21 -10.98 19.89
CA PRO A 173 -5.28 -10.40 20.83
C PRO A 173 -3.86 -10.96 20.59
N HIS A 174 -2.97 -10.09 20.12
CA HIS A 174 -1.51 -10.09 20.37
C HIS A 174 -0.60 -11.15 19.68
N ARG A 175 0.32 -10.61 18.87
CA ARG A 175 1.77 -10.93 18.83
C ARG A 175 2.21 -12.29 18.28
N SER A 176 1.92 -12.55 17.01
CA SER A 176 2.88 -13.08 16.01
C SER A 176 2.20 -13.05 14.65
N VAL A 177 1.90 -11.83 14.20
CA VAL A 177 1.09 -11.61 13.01
C VAL A 177 2.02 -11.64 11.80
N VAL A 178 1.79 -12.56 10.87
CA VAL A 178 2.33 -12.42 9.52
C VAL A 178 1.67 -11.17 8.96
N VAL A 179 2.49 -10.16 8.66
CA VAL A 179 2.04 -8.89 8.09
C VAL A 179 2.71 -8.76 6.74
N TYR A 180 2.02 -8.15 5.80
CA TYR A 180 2.63 -7.72 4.56
C TYR A 180 3.68 -6.67 4.88
N ARG A 181 4.87 -6.80 4.30
CA ARG A 181 6.04 -5.97 4.65
C ARG A 181 6.75 -5.45 3.42
N ILE A 182 7.41 -4.31 3.58
CA ILE A 182 8.43 -3.83 2.63
C ILE A 182 9.78 -3.79 3.35
N ILE A 183 10.78 -4.46 2.78
CA ILE A 183 12.14 -4.46 3.34
C ILE A 183 12.82 -3.13 3.03
N LEU A 184 13.39 -2.50 4.06
CA LEU A 184 14.11 -1.24 3.96
C LEU A 184 15.57 -1.40 4.45
N PRO A 185 16.51 -0.63 3.86
CA PRO A 185 16.31 0.37 2.82
C PRO A 185 16.06 -0.24 1.43
N ASN A 186 15.33 0.50 0.58
CA ASN A 186 15.13 0.17 -0.82
C ASN A 186 15.09 1.46 -1.67
N PRO A 187 16.15 1.76 -2.45
CA PRO A 187 16.25 2.98 -3.25
C PRO A 187 15.47 2.93 -4.57
N ALA A 188 14.83 1.82 -4.93
CA ALA A 188 14.13 1.69 -6.21
C ALA A 188 12.84 2.55 -6.26
N ALA A 189 12.19 2.54 -7.43
CA ALA A 189 10.87 3.16 -7.60
C ALA A 189 9.79 2.46 -6.76
N ASP A 190 9.85 1.13 -6.72
CA ASP A 190 8.90 0.28 -6.02
C ASP A 190 9.60 -0.91 -5.34
N ALA A 191 8.88 -1.66 -4.51
CA ALA A 191 9.41 -2.82 -3.81
C ALA A 191 8.45 -4.00 -3.79
N PRO A 192 8.97 -5.25 -3.73
CA PRO A 192 8.16 -6.42 -3.44
C PRO A 192 7.43 -6.27 -2.10
N VAL A 193 6.15 -6.61 -2.09
CA VAL A 193 5.38 -6.81 -0.86
C VAL A 193 5.64 -8.23 -0.37
N ARG A 194 6.36 -8.35 0.75
CA ARG A 194 6.69 -9.65 1.36
C ARG A 194 5.46 -10.23 2.05
N ASP A 195 5.39 -11.56 2.04
CA ASP A 195 4.33 -12.36 2.69
C ASP A 195 2.91 -12.14 2.09
N GLU A 196 2.83 -11.39 1.00
CA GLU A 196 1.62 -11.15 0.21
C GLU A 196 1.46 -12.24 -0.88
N PRO A 197 0.25 -12.82 -1.05
CA PRO A 197 0.03 -14.01 -1.90
C PRO A 197 0.38 -13.85 -3.39
N HIS A 198 0.27 -12.65 -3.97
CA HIS A 198 0.52 -12.43 -5.39
C HIS A 198 2.01 -12.33 -5.74
N HIS A 199 2.91 -12.31 -4.75
CA HIS A 199 4.36 -12.16 -4.96
C HIS A 199 4.71 -10.94 -5.81
N THR A 200 4.05 -9.81 -5.52
CA THR A 200 4.02 -8.66 -6.40
C THR A 200 4.71 -7.43 -5.79
N THR A 201 4.79 -6.33 -6.56
CA THR A 201 5.29 -5.03 -6.08
C THR A 201 4.17 -4.21 -5.42
N PHE A 202 4.50 -3.17 -4.66
CA PHE A 202 3.46 -2.40 -3.98
C PHE A 202 2.50 -1.70 -4.94
N VAL A 203 2.96 -1.13 -6.06
CA VAL A 203 2.06 -0.54 -7.07
C VAL A 203 1.20 -1.60 -7.73
N ASP A 204 1.75 -2.77 -8.02
CA ASP A 204 0.96 -3.87 -8.59
C ASP A 204 -0.03 -4.46 -7.59
N TYR A 205 0.30 -4.51 -6.30
CA TYR A 205 -0.63 -4.82 -5.23
C TYR A 205 -1.82 -3.83 -5.24
N LEU A 206 -1.54 -2.52 -5.32
CA LEU A 206 -2.60 -1.50 -5.45
C LEU A 206 -3.45 -1.70 -6.71
N ARG A 207 -2.84 -2.05 -7.85
CA ARG A 207 -3.57 -2.36 -9.09
C ARG A 207 -4.51 -3.54 -8.89
N THR A 208 -4.06 -4.60 -8.23
CA THR A 208 -4.90 -5.75 -7.88
C THR A 208 -6.03 -5.34 -6.95
N CYS A 209 -5.76 -4.57 -5.89
CA CYS A 209 -6.80 -4.03 -5.02
C CYS A 209 -7.86 -3.26 -5.82
N PHE A 210 -7.46 -2.31 -6.68
CA PHE A 210 -8.43 -1.51 -7.46
C PHE A 210 -9.18 -2.35 -8.51
N ARG A 211 -8.53 -3.34 -9.12
CA ARG A 211 -9.17 -4.31 -10.02
C ARG A 211 -10.30 -5.07 -9.35
N TRP A 212 -10.18 -5.31 -8.05
CA TRP A 212 -11.16 -6.02 -7.24
C TRP A 212 -11.93 -5.11 -6.28
N GLY A 213 -12.06 -3.81 -6.59
CA GLY A 213 -12.90 -2.89 -5.82
C GLY A 213 -12.45 -2.66 -4.37
N GLY A 214 -11.18 -2.93 -4.07
CA GLY A 214 -10.60 -2.89 -2.73
C GLY A 214 -10.50 -4.25 -2.04
N PHE A 215 -10.83 -5.36 -2.71
CA PHE A 215 -10.94 -6.70 -2.14
C PHE A 215 -10.24 -7.74 -3.02
N PRO A 216 -8.90 -7.72 -3.11
CA PRO A 216 -8.12 -8.65 -3.93
C PRO A 216 -8.45 -10.14 -3.71
N GLY A 217 -9.00 -10.52 -2.55
CA GLY A 217 -9.44 -11.88 -2.29
C GLY A 217 -10.52 -12.42 -3.25
N PHE A 218 -11.32 -11.54 -3.86
CA PHE A 218 -12.32 -11.94 -4.88
C PHE A 218 -11.70 -12.50 -6.17
N GLU A 219 -10.38 -12.40 -6.34
CA GLU A 219 -9.68 -13.10 -7.42
C GLU A 219 -9.85 -14.62 -7.33
N TYR A 220 -9.89 -15.14 -6.11
CA TYR A 220 -9.90 -16.57 -5.81
C TYR A 220 -11.29 -17.14 -5.54
N THR A 221 -12.35 -16.32 -5.64
CA THR A 221 -13.73 -16.77 -5.42
C THR A 221 -14.44 -17.00 -6.76
N ASP A 222 -15.14 -18.14 -6.85
CA ASP A 222 -15.99 -18.46 -8.01
C ASP A 222 -17.24 -17.57 -8.04
N GLU A 223 -17.85 -17.35 -6.88
CA GLU A 223 -18.97 -16.44 -6.70
C GLU A 223 -18.46 -15.04 -6.33
N ARG A 224 -18.84 -14.05 -7.14
CA ARG A 224 -18.45 -12.65 -6.95
C ARG A 224 -19.69 -11.80 -6.67
N PRO A 225 -19.61 -10.82 -5.75
CA PRO A 225 -20.72 -9.92 -5.52
C PRO A 225 -21.10 -9.14 -6.78
N ALA A 226 -22.39 -9.00 -7.06
CA ALA A 226 -22.89 -8.18 -8.16
C ALA A 226 -22.42 -6.71 -8.05
N ASP A 227 -22.16 -6.24 -6.82
CA ASP A 227 -21.66 -4.90 -6.54
C ASP A 227 -20.25 -4.64 -7.06
N LEU A 228 -19.45 -5.68 -7.32
CA LEU A 228 -18.06 -5.52 -7.77
C LEU A 228 -17.97 -4.67 -9.04
N ALA A 229 -18.89 -4.88 -9.99
CA ALA A 229 -18.96 -4.07 -11.21
C ALA A 229 -19.22 -2.58 -10.91
N HIS A 230 -20.01 -2.28 -9.88
CA HIS A 230 -20.24 -0.91 -9.41
C HIS A 230 -18.99 -0.33 -8.74
N LEU A 231 -18.29 -1.13 -7.90
CA LEU A 231 -17.09 -0.70 -7.18
C LEU A 231 -15.96 -0.29 -8.12
N VAL A 232 -15.71 -1.06 -9.18
CA VAL A 232 -14.57 -0.84 -10.10
C VAL A 232 -14.85 0.20 -11.19
N LYS A 233 -16.12 0.53 -11.44
CA LYS A 233 -16.51 1.37 -12.59
C LYS A 233 -15.84 2.75 -12.55
N GLY A 234 -15.05 3.05 -13.57
CA GLY A 234 -14.44 4.38 -13.75
C GLY A 234 -13.36 4.72 -12.72
N LEU A 235 -12.81 3.74 -11.99
CA LEU A 235 -11.57 3.95 -11.25
C LEU A 235 -10.45 4.33 -12.23
N LYS A 236 -9.58 5.24 -11.80
CA LYS A 236 -8.44 5.71 -12.58
C LYS A 236 -7.39 4.60 -12.63
N ALA A 237 -6.88 4.31 -13.82
CA ALA A 237 -5.73 3.42 -13.97
C ALA A 237 -4.48 4.07 -13.33
N ILE A 238 -3.70 3.24 -12.64
CA ILE A 238 -2.47 3.62 -11.94
C ILE A 238 -1.26 2.83 -12.42
#